data_AF-A0A2E2MD79-F1
#
_entry.id   AF-A0A2E2MD79-F1
#
_cell.length_a   1.000
_cell.length_b   1.000
_cell.length_c   1.000
_cell.angle_alpha   90.00
_cell.angle_beta   90.00
_cell.angle_gamma   90.00
#
_symmetry.space_group_name_H-M   'P 1'
#
loop_
_entity.id
_entity.type
_entity.pdbx_description
1 polymer ?
#
loop_
_entity_poly.entity_id
_entity_poly.type
_entity_poly.pdbx_seq_one_letter_code
_entity_poly.pdbx_strand_id
1 'polypeptide(L)'
;MADDAFGLKSPNNPKAYTPPAGLEAVHREGNTWAIQGDRTENTSHIEVNQWNYMIALWRGLTFVEGVDLSDLNSGDPMLLKEIVVRSIDAVGGPYLTGAAAAASTATTKAGEAADSADIAVGAAGTATTKAGEAAGSAGTAAGAAGTATTKAAEALASANAAGTARAAAESARDATLAAFDEFDDTYLGAFAVAPTTDNDGDPLQPGALYFDTVAESMKLWTGSAWVAAYVSAEGVPLLANNGSDYNTAVFRANIGLNNVNNTSDADKPVSTAQAAALAGKASSGHSHSAATSAAPGFMAAEDKAKLDAIEDYGAADVGDGDDDETPLAPTEAALMAAAKKWGAPSYALILDRKASGASGGTFTAGAWQKRDLNHIRHDPGGIVSGLLSGEFTLIPGKYEIALFAPAYRVNNHQIRLYDVTNGVMVEGEGSSEFVTNGAAGSSTKSNAFVHVDISEATTYRVEHRCEVSNSSIGFGLSTGFGGWEVYTQVHIEKMG
;
A
#
# COMPACT_ATOMS: atom_id res chain seq x y z
N MET A 1 -48.97 64.99 -93.12
CA MET A 1 -49.51 66.17 -92.42
C MET A 1 -50.70 65.69 -91.60
N ALA A 2 -50.51 65.47 -90.31
CA ALA A 2 -51.60 65.14 -89.41
C ALA A 2 -51.29 65.82 -88.08
N ASP A 3 -52.26 66.59 -87.64
CA ASP A 3 -52.17 67.60 -86.60
C ASP A 3 -51.55 67.04 -85.31
N ASP A 4 -50.62 67.81 -84.74
CA ASP A 4 -50.08 67.62 -83.40
C ASP A 4 -51.23 67.44 -82.40
N ALA A 5 -51.12 66.42 -81.54
CA ALA A 5 -52.13 65.96 -80.59
C ALA A 5 -52.56 67.04 -79.56
N PHE A 6 -51.90 68.19 -79.56
CA PHE A 6 -52.28 69.37 -78.77
C PHE A 6 -53.08 70.43 -79.51
N GLY A 7 -53.40 70.23 -80.80
CA GLY A 7 -54.39 71.06 -81.52
C GLY A 7 -54.03 72.54 -81.65
N LEU A 8 -52.77 72.93 -81.45
CA LEU A 8 -52.32 74.32 -81.56
C LEU A 8 -52.11 74.70 -83.04
N LYS A 9 -53.20 74.99 -83.75
CA LYS A 9 -53.14 75.62 -85.06
C LYS A 9 -52.76 77.10 -84.93
N SER A 10 -51.53 77.40 -85.34
CA SER A 10 -50.94 78.70 -85.74
C SER A 10 -50.99 79.88 -84.73
N PRO A 11 -49.85 80.56 -84.46
CA PRO A 11 -49.76 81.66 -83.47
C PRO A 11 -50.50 82.96 -83.81
N ASN A 12 -51.08 83.08 -85.01
CA ASN A 12 -51.39 84.39 -85.58
C ASN A 12 -52.89 84.79 -85.55
N ASN A 13 -53.72 84.20 -84.70
CA ASN A 13 -55.08 84.74 -84.52
C ASN A 13 -55.67 84.46 -83.13
N PRO A 14 -55.50 85.36 -82.15
CA PRO A 14 -56.25 85.28 -80.91
C PRO A 14 -57.73 85.64 -81.20
N LYS A 15 -58.62 84.67 -81.01
CA LYS A 15 -60.05 84.95 -80.87
C LYS A 15 -60.28 85.61 -79.52
N ALA A 16 -60.61 86.90 -79.53
CA ALA A 16 -61.09 87.58 -78.33
C ALA A 16 -62.48 87.02 -77.96
N TYR A 17 -62.58 86.37 -76.80
CA TYR A 17 -63.85 86.03 -76.20
C TYR A 17 -64.06 86.90 -74.95
N THR A 18 -65.20 87.58 -74.90
CA THR A 18 -65.61 88.44 -73.79
C THR A 18 -65.95 87.56 -72.57
N PRO A 19 -65.46 87.89 -71.36
CA PRO A 19 -65.75 87.11 -70.16
C PRO A 19 -67.25 87.17 -69.78
N PRO A 20 -67.82 86.11 -69.17
CA PRO A 20 -69.20 86.10 -68.72
C PRO A 20 -69.44 87.05 -67.52
N ALA A 21 -70.60 87.68 -67.51
CA ALA A 21 -71.00 88.67 -66.50
C ALA A 21 -70.98 88.09 -65.08
N GLY A 22 -70.22 88.75 -64.19
CA GLY A 22 -70.10 88.41 -62.77
C GLY A 22 -68.73 87.87 -62.33
N LEU A 23 -67.81 87.62 -63.27
CA LEU A 23 -66.44 87.15 -62.98
C LEU A 23 -65.36 88.21 -63.24
N GLU A 24 -65.74 89.43 -63.60
CA GLU A 24 -64.84 90.56 -63.83
C GLU A 24 -64.07 90.96 -62.56
N ALA A 25 -64.60 90.64 -61.37
CA ALA A 25 -64.00 90.98 -60.08
C ALA A 25 -62.98 89.95 -59.56
N VAL A 26 -62.93 88.75 -60.14
CA VAL A 26 -61.99 87.68 -59.72
C VAL A 26 -60.64 87.82 -60.44
N HIS A 27 -60.63 88.52 -61.58
CA HIS A 27 -59.40 88.93 -62.24
C HIS A 27 -58.80 90.13 -61.49
N ARG A 28 -57.94 89.88 -60.49
CA ARG A 28 -57.12 90.93 -59.88
C ARG A 28 -55.81 91.08 -60.65
N GLU A 29 -55.63 92.23 -61.27
CA GLU A 29 -54.37 92.64 -61.90
C GLU A 29 -53.26 92.68 -60.82
N GLY A 30 -52.24 91.82 -60.95
CA GLY A 30 -51.01 91.91 -60.15
C GLY A 30 -50.67 90.78 -59.17
N ASN A 31 -51.43 89.69 -59.06
CA ASN A 31 -51.01 88.53 -58.25
C ASN A 31 -50.28 87.48 -59.09
N THR A 32 -48.97 87.68 -59.30
CA THR A 32 -48.05 86.67 -59.83
C THR A 32 -46.92 86.38 -58.84
N TRP A 33 -46.49 85.12 -58.80
CA TRP A 33 -45.30 84.68 -58.08
C TRP A 33 -44.06 85.26 -58.76
N ALA A 34 -43.59 86.42 -58.28
CA ALA A 34 -42.35 87.02 -58.76
C ALA A 34 -41.14 86.28 -58.17
N ILE A 35 -40.16 85.96 -59.01
CA ILE A 35 -38.79 85.70 -58.58
C ILE A 35 -38.30 86.95 -57.85
N GLN A 36 -37.73 86.76 -56.67
CA GLN A 36 -37.28 87.84 -55.80
C GLN A 36 -36.33 88.78 -56.55
N GLY A 37 -36.80 90.01 -56.81
CA GLY A 37 -35.97 91.09 -57.37
C GLY A 37 -36.47 91.74 -58.66
N ASP A 38 -37.50 91.21 -59.31
CA ASP A 38 -38.07 91.83 -60.52
C ASP A 38 -39.41 92.54 -60.25
N ARG A 39 -39.66 93.63 -60.99
CA ARG A 39 -40.95 94.35 -60.93
C ARG A 39 -42.04 93.50 -61.57
N THR A 40 -43.27 93.61 -61.06
CA THR A 40 -44.48 92.88 -61.48
C THR A 40 -44.68 92.82 -63.00
N GLU A 41 -44.26 93.88 -63.69
CA GLU A 41 -44.29 94.10 -65.14
C GLU A 41 -43.43 93.09 -65.96
N ASN A 42 -42.49 92.37 -65.35
CA ASN A 42 -41.61 91.39 -66.00
C ASN A 42 -42.01 89.92 -65.74
N THR A 43 -43.09 89.68 -65.00
CA THR A 43 -43.54 88.31 -64.73
C THR A 43 -44.52 87.82 -65.79
N SER A 44 -44.28 86.63 -66.34
CA SER A 44 -45.18 86.01 -67.31
C SER A 44 -46.51 85.69 -66.62
N HIS A 45 -47.55 86.47 -66.90
CA HIS A 45 -48.89 86.20 -66.39
C HIS A 45 -49.42 84.90 -67.01
N ILE A 46 -49.72 83.90 -66.16
CA ILE A 46 -50.46 82.72 -66.60
C ILE A 46 -51.91 83.17 -66.80
N GLU A 47 -52.38 83.17 -68.03
CA GLU A 47 -53.76 83.57 -68.33
C GLU A 47 -54.77 82.58 -67.73
N VAL A 48 -55.99 83.03 -67.43
CA VAL A 48 -57.07 82.17 -66.90
C VAL A 48 -57.27 80.89 -67.74
N ASN A 49 -57.04 80.97 -69.05
CA ASN A 49 -57.11 79.82 -69.95
C ASN A 49 -55.96 78.82 -69.73
N GLN A 50 -54.74 79.32 -69.46
CA GLN A 50 -53.60 78.48 -69.11
C GLN A 50 -53.80 77.84 -67.73
N TRP A 51 -54.43 78.54 -66.78
CA TRP A 51 -54.83 77.98 -65.49
C TRP A 51 -55.91 76.91 -65.60
N ASN A 52 -56.95 77.16 -66.40
CA ASN A 52 -58.00 76.17 -66.67
C ASN A 52 -57.47 74.96 -67.45
N TYR A 53 -56.53 75.18 -68.37
CA TYR A 53 -55.83 74.11 -69.09
C TYR A 53 -54.96 73.27 -68.15
N MET A 54 -54.22 73.92 -67.25
CA MET A 54 -53.51 73.25 -66.16
C MET A 54 -54.48 72.37 -65.35
N ILE A 55 -55.58 72.93 -64.83
CA ILE A 55 -56.59 72.16 -64.08
C ILE A 55 -57.16 71.00 -64.91
N ALA A 56 -57.41 71.20 -66.21
CA ALA A 56 -57.92 70.17 -67.10
C ALA A 56 -56.93 69.02 -67.32
N LEU A 57 -55.62 69.31 -67.40
CA LEU A 57 -54.56 68.29 -67.47
C LEU A 57 -54.52 67.42 -66.21
N TRP A 58 -54.85 67.99 -65.05
CA TRP A 58 -54.85 67.27 -63.77
C TRP A 58 -56.18 66.56 -63.44
N ARG A 59 -57.25 66.74 -64.24
CA ARG A 59 -58.54 66.05 -64.04
C ARG A 59 -58.42 64.53 -64.03
N GLY A 60 -57.43 63.95 -64.71
CA GLY A 60 -57.20 62.50 -64.67
C GLY A 60 -56.90 61.97 -63.27
N LEU A 61 -56.28 62.79 -62.40
CA LEU A 61 -55.96 62.43 -61.02
C LEU A 61 -57.21 62.32 -60.14
N THR A 62 -58.26 63.09 -60.43
CA THR A 62 -59.51 63.05 -59.66
C THR A 62 -60.36 61.80 -59.92
N PHE A 63 -59.98 60.97 -60.90
CA PHE A 63 -60.66 59.71 -61.24
C PHE A 63 -59.83 58.47 -60.87
N VAL A 64 -58.70 58.65 -60.18
CA VAL A 64 -57.89 57.54 -59.68
C VAL A 64 -58.69 56.80 -58.60
N GLU A 65 -58.79 55.48 -58.73
CA GLU A 65 -59.52 54.63 -57.78
C GLU A 65 -58.92 54.76 -56.37
N GLY A 66 -59.77 54.99 -55.36
CA GLY A 66 -59.35 55.18 -53.97
C GLY A 66 -59.04 56.63 -53.56
N VAL A 67 -59.13 57.61 -54.47
CA VAL A 67 -58.99 59.03 -54.13
C VAL A 67 -60.33 59.60 -53.64
N ASP A 68 -60.42 59.93 -52.35
CA ASP A 68 -61.55 60.68 -51.78
C ASP A 68 -61.30 62.19 -51.91
N LEU A 69 -62.30 62.92 -52.42
CA LEU A 69 -62.27 64.38 -52.64
C LEU A 69 -63.42 65.10 -51.91
N SER A 70 -64.22 64.37 -51.14
CA SER A 70 -65.51 64.85 -50.60
C SER A 70 -65.39 65.95 -49.54
N ASP A 71 -64.22 66.10 -48.94
CA ASP A 71 -63.87 67.06 -47.88
C ASP A 71 -63.02 68.24 -48.38
N LEU A 72 -62.69 68.30 -49.68
CA LEU A 72 -61.83 69.34 -50.22
C LEU A 72 -62.58 70.67 -50.41
N ASN A 73 -61.94 71.77 -50.00
CA ASN A 73 -62.45 73.11 -50.20
C ASN A 73 -61.94 73.69 -51.54
N SER A 74 -62.87 74.01 -52.44
CA SER A 74 -62.54 74.59 -53.76
C SER A 74 -61.86 75.97 -53.70
N GLY A 75 -61.91 76.65 -52.54
CA GLY A 75 -61.25 77.93 -52.30
C GLY A 75 -59.84 77.82 -51.71
N ASP A 76 -59.34 76.61 -51.42
CA ASP A 76 -58.00 76.45 -50.84
C ASP A 76 -56.91 76.73 -51.91
N PRO A 77 -55.97 77.67 -51.67
CA PRO A 77 -54.85 77.90 -52.58
C PRO A 77 -53.96 76.65 -52.79
N MET A 78 -54.06 75.63 -51.93
CA MET A 78 -53.32 74.37 -52.00
C MET A 78 -54.12 73.19 -52.58
N LEU A 79 -55.36 73.40 -53.05
CA LEU A 79 -56.24 72.34 -53.56
C LEU A 79 -55.55 71.38 -54.55
N LEU A 80 -54.77 71.93 -55.49
CA LEU A 80 -54.07 71.11 -56.49
C LEU A 80 -53.00 70.20 -55.85
N LYS A 81 -52.30 70.70 -54.83
CA LYS A 81 -51.32 69.90 -54.06
C LYS A 81 -52.03 68.78 -53.31
N GLU A 82 -53.19 69.05 -52.71
CA GLU A 82 -53.95 68.05 -51.95
C GLU A 82 -54.48 66.91 -52.85
N ILE A 83 -54.98 67.24 -54.04
CA ILE A 83 -55.42 66.26 -55.04
C ILE A 83 -54.25 65.37 -55.48
N VAL A 84 -53.09 65.95 -55.74
CA VAL A 84 -51.88 65.20 -56.16
C VAL A 84 -51.40 64.27 -55.04
N VAL A 85 -51.33 64.74 -53.80
CA VAL A 85 -50.89 63.92 -52.65
C VAL A 85 -51.83 62.73 -52.46
N ARG A 86 -53.15 62.95 -52.44
CA ARG A 86 -54.13 61.86 -52.26
C ARG A 86 -54.09 60.85 -53.41
N SER A 87 -53.83 61.30 -54.64
CA SER A 87 -53.68 60.41 -55.80
C SER A 87 -52.41 59.56 -55.72
N ILE A 88 -51.32 60.14 -55.21
CA ILE A 88 -50.08 59.40 -54.95
C ILE A 88 -50.29 58.38 -53.84
N ASP A 89 -51.01 58.73 -52.77
CA ASP A 89 -51.30 57.83 -51.66
C ASP A 89 -52.24 56.68 -52.07
N ALA A 90 -53.26 56.95 -52.90
CA ALA A 90 -54.19 55.94 -53.39
C ALA A 90 -53.50 54.89 -54.27
N VAL A 91 -52.58 55.32 -55.15
CA VAL A 91 -51.84 54.40 -56.03
C VAL A 91 -50.66 53.76 -55.30
N GLY A 92 -49.86 54.53 -54.55
CA GLY A 92 -48.61 54.08 -53.94
C GLY A 92 -48.76 53.41 -52.58
N GLY A 93 -49.77 53.80 -51.79
CA GLY A 93 -50.01 53.30 -50.43
C GLY A 93 -50.14 51.78 -50.33
N PRO A 94 -50.95 51.11 -51.18
CA PRO A 94 -51.08 49.65 -51.18
C PRO A 94 -49.76 48.92 -51.49
N TYR A 95 -48.93 49.45 -52.40
CA TYR A 95 -47.63 48.84 -52.71
C TYR A 95 -46.62 49.02 -51.57
N LEU A 96 -46.60 50.20 -50.94
CA LEU A 96 -45.72 50.48 -49.80
C LEU A 96 -46.09 49.62 -48.57
N THR A 97 -47.38 49.47 -48.29
CA THR A 97 -47.86 48.62 -47.19
C THR A 97 -47.63 47.13 -47.47
N GLY A 98 -47.84 46.67 -48.70
CA GLY A 98 -47.51 45.31 -49.12
C GLY A 98 -46.02 45.00 -49.02
N ALA A 99 -45.16 45.92 -49.44
CA ALA A 99 -43.70 45.79 -49.31
C ALA A 99 -43.25 45.73 -47.84
N ALA A 100 -43.84 46.56 -46.96
CA ALA A 100 -43.57 46.53 -45.53
C ALA A 100 -44.01 45.20 -44.88
N ALA A 101 -45.18 44.67 -45.26
CA ALA A 101 -45.66 43.37 -44.78
C ALA A 101 -44.76 42.20 -45.26
N ALA A 102 -44.31 42.23 -46.51
CA ALA A 102 -43.38 41.25 -47.05
C ALA A 102 -42.02 41.30 -46.31
N ALA A 103 -41.50 42.49 -46.02
CA ALA A 103 -40.28 42.68 -45.23
C ALA A 103 -40.44 42.10 -43.81
N SER A 104 -41.55 42.39 -43.12
CA SER A 104 -41.85 41.82 -41.80
C SER A 104 -41.92 40.29 -41.82
N THR A 105 -42.52 39.72 -42.87
CA THR A 105 -42.60 38.26 -43.05
C THR A 105 -41.22 37.66 -43.26
N ALA A 106 -40.37 38.30 -44.08
CA ALA A 106 -39.00 37.86 -44.31
C ALA A 106 -38.16 37.88 -43.03
N THR A 107 -38.27 38.93 -42.21
CA THR A 107 -37.62 39.00 -40.90
C THR A 107 -38.08 37.86 -39.97
N THR A 108 -39.37 37.57 -39.94
CA THR A 108 -39.93 36.47 -39.14
C THR A 108 -39.37 35.12 -39.60
N LYS A 109 -39.35 34.85 -40.91
CA LYS A 109 -38.81 33.61 -41.47
C LYS A 109 -37.30 33.45 -41.27
N ALA A 110 -36.55 34.55 -41.28
CA ALA A 110 -35.14 34.52 -40.92
C ALA A 110 -34.93 34.11 -39.45
N GLY A 111 -35.78 34.60 -38.54
CA GLY A 111 -35.79 34.18 -37.13
C GLY A 111 -36.10 32.69 -36.95
N GLU A 112 -37.20 32.21 -37.55
CA GLU A 112 -37.57 30.79 -37.49
C GLU A 112 -36.47 29.85 -38.04
N ALA A 113 -35.77 30.29 -39.11
CA ALA A 113 -34.65 29.54 -39.68
C ALA A 113 -33.43 29.51 -38.75
N ALA A 114 -33.15 30.61 -38.04
CA ALA A 114 -32.09 30.66 -37.04
C ALA A 114 -32.41 29.74 -35.85
N ASP A 115 -33.64 29.80 -35.33
CA ASP A 115 -34.10 28.92 -34.24
C ASP A 115 -33.99 27.43 -34.64
N SER A 116 -34.36 27.11 -35.90
CA SER A 116 -34.24 25.76 -36.44
C SER A 116 -32.78 25.29 -36.53
N ALA A 117 -31.86 26.19 -36.86
CA ALA A 117 -30.42 25.90 -36.89
C ALA A 117 -29.88 25.63 -35.48
N ASP A 118 -30.27 26.43 -34.49
CA ASP A 118 -29.87 26.25 -33.09
C ASP A 118 -30.39 24.92 -32.52
N ILE A 119 -31.65 24.56 -32.83
CA ILE A 119 -32.22 23.25 -32.47
C ILE A 119 -31.40 22.11 -33.09
N ALA A 120 -31.02 22.21 -34.36
CA ALA A 120 -30.23 21.19 -35.05
C ALA A 120 -28.82 21.05 -34.43
N VAL A 121 -28.18 22.14 -34.04
CA VAL A 121 -26.89 22.14 -33.33
C VAL A 121 -27.05 21.46 -31.96
N GLY A 122 -28.10 21.76 -31.20
CA GLY A 122 -28.39 21.12 -29.92
C GLY A 122 -28.64 19.61 -30.04
N ALA A 123 -29.37 19.19 -31.09
CA ALA A 123 -29.60 17.78 -31.39
C ALA A 123 -28.29 17.05 -31.76
N ALA A 124 -27.41 17.68 -32.55
CA ALA A 124 -26.10 17.13 -32.87
C ALA A 124 -25.22 16.97 -31.61
N GLY A 125 -25.19 17.97 -30.73
CA GLY A 125 -24.50 17.88 -29.45
C GLY A 125 -25.01 16.73 -28.58
N THR A 126 -26.33 16.57 -28.49
CA THR A 126 -26.97 15.44 -27.77
C THR A 126 -26.55 14.10 -28.36
N ALA A 127 -26.52 13.97 -29.69
CA ALA A 127 -26.07 12.75 -30.36
C ALA A 127 -24.60 12.42 -30.06
N THR A 128 -23.72 13.44 -30.05
CA THR A 128 -22.31 13.27 -29.65
C THR A 128 -22.19 12.78 -28.21
N THR A 129 -22.95 13.37 -27.27
CA THR A 129 -22.96 12.91 -25.88
C THR A 129 -23.43 11.46 -25.76
N LYS A 130 -24.52 11.07 -26.44
CA LYS A 130 -25.02 9.69 -26.42
C LYS A 130 -24.06 8.68 -27.04
N ALA A 131 -23.32 9.06 -28.08
CA ALA A 131 -22.26 8.22 -28.63
C ALA A 131 -21.14 7.96 -27.59
N GLY A 132 -20.74 8.99 -26.83
CA GLY A 132 -19.78 8.86 -25.74
C GLY A 132 -20.26 7.96 -24.60
N GLU A 133 -21.52 8.12 -24.16
CA GLU A 133 -22.14 7.25 -23.15
C GLU A 133 -22.20 5.78 -23.61
N ALA A 134 -22.53 5.53 -24.87
CA ALA A 134 -22.55 4.19 -25.46
C ALA A 134 -21.16 3.56 -25.51
N ALA A 135 -20.13 4.32 -25.89
CA ALA A 135 -18.75 3.87 -25.87
C ALA A 135 -18.26 3.53 -24.45
N GLY A 136 -18.60 4.35 -23.45
CA GLY A 136 -18.31 4.07 -22.04
C GLY A 136 -18.99 2.80 -21.53
N SER A 137 -20.26 2.59 -21.93
CA SER A 137 -21.01 1.37 -21.61
C SER A 137 -20.37 0.12 -22.22
N ALA A 138 -19.92 0.20 -23.48
CA ALA A 138 -19.20 -0.88 -24.14
C ALA A 138 -17.87 -1.22 -23.45
N GLY A 139 -17.10 -0.20 -23.03
CA GLY A 139 -15.87 -0.39 -22.26
C GLY A 139 -16.12 -1.08 -20.91
N THR A 140 -17.20 -0.69 -20.22
CA THR A 140 -17.61 -1.33 -18.95
C THR A 140 -17.97 -2.80 -19.15
N ALA A 141 -18.72 -3.12 -20.22
CA ALA A 141 -19.07 -4.50 -20.56
C ALA A 141 -17.84 -5.36 -20.89
N ALA A 142 -16.87 -4.81 -21.63
CA ALA A 142 -15.61 -5.49 -21.91
C ALA A 142 -14.79 -5.77 -20.64
N GLY A 143 -14.73 -4.80 -19.71
CA GLY A 143 -14.07 -4.99 -18.41
C GLY A 143 -14.75 -6.06 -17.54
N ALA A 144 -16.08 -6.12 -17.55
CA ALA A 144 -16.84 -7.16 -16.86
C ALA A 144 -16.57 -8.56 -17.44
N ALA A 145 -16.49 -8.69 -18.78
CA ALA A 145 -16.14 -9.94 -19.43
C ALA A 145 -14.71 -10.43 -19.09
N GLY A 146 -13.75 -9.50 -19.01
CA GLY A 146 -12.40 -9.80 -18.55
C GLY A 146 -12.39 -10.31 -17.10
N THR A 147 -13.12 -9.63 -16.21
CA THR A 147 -13.25 -10.03 -14.80
C THR A 147 -13.88 -11.42 -14.65
N ALA A 148 -14.92 -11.72 -15.43
CA ALA A 148 -15.57 -13.03 -15.43
C ALA A 148 -14.61 -14.14 -15.88
N THR A 149 -13.76 -13.87 -16.88
CA THR A 149 -12.73 -14.80 -17.35
C THR A 149 -11.70 -15.09 -16.26
N THR A 150 -11.21 -14.07 -15.56
CA THR A 150 -10.29 -14.24 -14.43
C THR A 150 -10.92 -15.06 -13.31
N LYS A 151 -12.18 -14.78 -12.94
CA LYS A 151 -12.88 -15.52 -11.87
C LYS A 151 -13.11 -16.99 -12.23
N ALA A 152 -13.37 -17.30 -13.50
CA ALA A 152 -13.46 -18.69 -13.96
C ALA A 152 -12.12 -19.44 -13.79
N ALA A 153 -10.99 -18.79 -14.09
CA ALA A 153 -9.66 -19.37 -13.89
C ALA A 153 -9.31 -19.60 -12.41
N GLU A 154 -9.62 -18.63 -11.55
CA GLU A 154 -9.45 -18.75 -10.09
C GLU A 154 -10.28 -19.89 -9.50
N ALA A 155 -11.52 -20.06 -9.97
CA ALA A 155 -12.39 -21.16 -9.56
C ALA A 155 -11.82 -22.53 -9.97
N LEU A 156 -11.29 -22.64 -11.19
CA LEU A 156 -10.63 -23.87 -11.65
C LEU A 156 -9.37 -24.19 -10.83
N ALA A 157 -8.54 -23.19 -10.53
CA ALA A 157 -7.37 -23.37 -9.68
C ALA A 157 -7.75 -23.84 -8.27
N SER A 158 -8.81 -23.28 -7.70
CA SER A 158 -9.34 -23.69 -6.39
C SER A 158 -9.87 -25.12 -6.40
N ALA A 159 -10.56 -25.53 -7.47
CA ALA A 159 -11.03 -26.91 -7.64
C ALA A 159 -9.86 -27.91 -7.73
N ASN A 160 -8.79 -27.56 -8.46
CA ASN A 160 -7.60 -28.39 -8.56
C ASN A 160 -6.87 -28.52 -7.21
N ALA A 161 -6.73 -27.41 -6.47
CA ALA A 161 -6.13 -27.44 -5.13
C ALA A 161 -6.90 -28.34 -4.17
N ALA A 162 -8.24 -28.29 -4.21
CA ALA A 162 -9.10 -29.19 -3.44
C ALA A 162 -8.91 -30.67 -3.85
N GLY A 163 -8.77 -30.95 -5.14
CA GLY A 163 -8.47 -32.30 -5.65
C GLY A 163 -7.14 -32.84 -5.13
N THR A 164 -6.08 -32.03 -5.16
CA THR A 164 -4.76 -32.40 -4.62
C THR A 164 -4.81 -32.64 -3.11
N ALA A 165 -5.50 -31.77 -2.36
CA ALA A 165 -5.65 -31.93 -0.92
C ALA A 165 -6.40 -33.23 -0.56
N ARG A 166 -7.45 -33.58 -1.32
CA ARG A 166 -8.16 -34.86 -1.17
C ARG A 166 -7.22 -36.05 -1.40
N ALA A 167 -6.47 -36.05 -2.51
CA ALA A 167 -5.55 -37.14 -2.82
C ALA A 167 -4.47 -37.31 -1.74
N ALA A 168 -3.93 -36.20 -1.22
CA ALA A 168 -2.96 -36.24 -0.12
C ALA A 168 -3.58 -36.82 1.17
N ALA A 169 -4.82 -36.47 1.49
CA ALA A 169 -5.54 -37.02 2.63
C ALA A 169 -5.83 -38.53 2.46
N GLU A 170 -6.20 -38.97 1.25
CA GLU A 170 -6.41 -40.38 0.92
C GLU A 170 -5.11 -41.18 1.11
N SER A 171 -3.99 -40.68 0.59
CA SER A 171 -2.67 -41.30 0.79
C SER A 171 -2.23 -41.34 2.25
N ALA A 172 -2.47 -40.28 3.03
CA ALA A 172 -2.16 -40.27 4.46
C ALA A 172 -3.01 -41.28 5.24
N ARG A 173 -4.31 -41.40 4.91
CA ARG A 173 -5.21 -42.41 5.46
C ARG A 173 -4.71 -43.82 5.14
N ASP A 174 -4.40 -44.10 3.88
CA ASP A 174 -3.98 -45.44 3.45
C ASP A 174 -2.64 -45.83 4.08
N ALA A 175 -1.69 -44.89 4.22
CA ALA A 175 -0.44 -45.10 4.94
C ALA A 175 -0.67 -45.38 6.44
N THR A 176 -1.65 -44.70 7.06
CA THR A 176 -2.00 -44.92 8.47
C THR A 176 -2.65 -46.27 8.68
N LEU A 177 -3.55 -46.67 7.77
CA LEU A 177 -4.17 -47.99 7.78
C LEU A 177 -3.10 -49.08 7.65
N ALA A 178 -2.19 -48.97 6.67
CA ALA A 178 -1.11 -49.93 6.49
C ALA A 178 -0.17 -50.01 7.71
N ALA A 179 0.16 -48.87 8.33
CA ALA A 179 0.99 -48.87 9.54
C ALA A 179 0.28 -49.49 10.75
N PHE A 180 -1.05 -49.34 10.84
CA PHE A 180 -1.84 -49.98 11.89
C PHE A 180 -1.95 -51.49 11.68
N ASP A 181 -2.20 -51.92 10.43
CA ASP A 181 -2.23 -53.30 9.98
C ASP A 181 -0.90 -54.01 10.31
N GLU A 182 0.24 -53.42 9.89
CA GLU A 182 1.57 -53.97 10.15
C GLU A 182 1.87 -54.07 11.66
N PHE A 183 1.39 -53.10 12.46
CA PHE A 183 1.54 -53.15 13.90
C PHE A 183 0.66 -54.24 14.54
N ASP A 184 -0.59 -54.39 14.09
CA ASP A 184 -1.53 -55.39 14.59
C ASP A 184 -1.04 -56.82 14.28
N ASP A 185 -0.47 -57.03 13.10
CA ASP A 185 0.18 -58.28 12.69
C ASP A 185 1.47 -58.57 13.48
N THR A 186 2.22 -57.53 13.82
CA THR A 186 3.48 -57.67 14.57
C THR A 186 3.23 -57.87 16.06
N TYR A 187 2.24 -57.20 16.65
CA TYR A 187 1.89 -57.30 18.07
C TYR A 187 0.44 -57.70 18.27
N LEU A 188 0.25 -59.01 18.50
CA LEU A 188 -1.07 -59.63 18.60
C LEU A 188 -1.82 -59.24 19.89
N GLY A 189 -1.11 -58.75 20.91
CA GLY A 189 -1.69 -58.41 22.22
C GLY A 189 -1.38 -59.43 23.32
N ALA A 190 -2.30 -59.59 24.28
CA ALA A 190 -2.10 -60.43 25.46
C ALA A 190 -3.00 -61.68 25.43
N PHE A 191 -2.40 -62.85 25.56
CA PHE A 191 -3.10 -64.13 25.51
C PHE A 191 -2.63 -65.09 26.61
N ALA A 192 -3.56 -65.91 27.10
CA ALA A 192 -3.24 -67.00 28.03
C ALA A 192 -2.78 -68.29 27.33
N VAL A 193 -3.06 -68.39 26.03
CA VAL A 193 -2.69 -69.53 25.17
C VAL A 193 -2.04 -68.95 23.92
N ALA A 194 -0.98 -69.59 23.43
CA ALA A 194 -0.25 -69.13 22.25
C ALA A 194 -1.18 -69.04 21.02
N PRO A 195 -1.26 -67.88 20.35
CA PRO A 195 -1.99 -67.72 19.10
C PRO A 195 -1.43 -68.62 18.00
N THR A 196 -2.30 -69.02 17.06
CA THR A 196 -1.92 -69.80 15.86
C THR A 196 -2.09 -69.03 14.56
N THR A 197 -2.81 -67.92 14.61
CA THR A 197 -3.05 -66.95 13.53
C THR A 197 -2.85 -65.55 14.12
N ASP A 198 -2.64 -64.56 13.26
CA ASP A 198 -2.69 -63.16 13.67
C ASP A 198 -4.13 -62.70 13.99
N ASN A 199 -4.29 -61.39 14.18
CA ASN A 199 -5.54 -60.76 14.58
C ASN A 199 -6.58 -60.69 13.44
N ASP A 200 -6.15 -60.82 12.18
CA ASP A 200 -7.02 -60.89 11.00
C ASP A 200 -7.34 -62.32 10.55
N GLY A 201 -6.69 -63.31 11.18
CA GLY A 201 -6.90 -64.74 10.95
C GLY A 201 -5.96 -65.32 9.90
N ASP A 202 -4.94 -64.57 9.48
CA ASP A 202 -3.89 -64.99 8.57
C ASP A 202 -2.77 -65.77 9.33
N PRO A 203 -1.90 -66.50 8.61
CA PRO A 203 -0.81 -67.24 9.23
C PRO A 203 0.25 -66.33 9.84
N LEU A 204 0.67 -66.65 11.07
CA LEU A 204 1.69 -65.91 11.82
C LEU A 204 2.99 -65.70 11.03
N GLN A 205 3.37 -64.43 10.86
CA GLN A 205 4.64 -64.04 10.26
C GLN A 205 5.80 -64.14 11.27
N PRO A 206 7.00 -64.58 10.85
CA PRO A 206 8.19 -64.54 11.69
C PRO A 206 8.43 -63.12 12.23
N GLY A 207 8.62 -62.99 13.55
CA GLY A 207 8.73 -61.70 14.21
C GLY A 207 7.48 -61.26 14.97
N ALA A 208 6.32 -61.90 14.78
CA ALA A 208 5.13 -61.62 15.55
C ALA A 208 5.37 -61.78 17.06
N LEU A 209 4.71 -60.95 17.86
CA LEU A 209 4.88 -60.80 19.30
C LEU A 209 3.53 -60.94 20.01
N TYR A 210 3.51 -61.57 21.18
CA TYR A 210 2.37 -61.50 22.11
C TYR A 210 2.82 -61.57 23.57
N PHE A 211 1.96 -61.12 24.49
CA PHE A 211 2.18 -61.23 25.94
C PHE A 211 1.51 -62.49 26.45
N ASP A 212 2.32 -63.44 26.89
CA ASP A 212 1.82 -64.62 27.59
C ASP A 212 1.42 -64.21 29.00
N THR A 213 0.11 -64.15 29.26
CA THR A 213 -0.43 -63.75 30.57
C THR A 213 -0.24 -64.81 31.66
N VAL A 214 0.09 -66.05 31.29
CA VAL A 214 0.35 -67.14 32.25
C VAL A 214 1.81 -67.15 32.65
N ALA A 215 2.72 -67.00 31.68
CA ALA A 215 4.16 -66.94 31.92
C ALA A 215 4.68 -65.52 32.19
N GLU A 216 3.82 -64.50 32.14
CA GLU A 216 4.13 -63.08 32.30
C GLU A 216 5.34 -62.62 31.46
N SER A 217 5.43 -63.07 30.21
CA SER A 217 6.58 -62.80 29.34
C SER A 217 6.18 -62.50 27.90
N MET A 218 6.96 -61.64 27.24
CA MET A 218 6.90 -61.48 25.79
C MET A 218 7.35 -62.75 25.08
N LYS A 219 6.56 -63.17 24.09
CA LYS A 219 6.91 -64.24 23.16
C LYS A 219 7.11 -63.69 21.76
N LEU A 220 8.03 -64.29 21.01
CA LEU A 220 8.36 -64.02 19.61
C LEU A 220 8.10 -65.28 18.77
N TRP A 221 7.45 -65.15 17.63
CA TRP A 221 7.27 -66.24 16.67
C TRP A 221 8.47 -66.34 15.73
N THR A 222 9.09 -67.52 15.64
CA THR A 222 10.26 -67.76 14.77
C THR A 222 9.90 -68.17 13.34
N GLY A 223 8.60 -68.27 13.02
CA GLY A 223 8.08 -68.92 11.81
C GLY A 223 7.66 -70.38 12.03
N SER A 224 8.03 -70.99 13.15
CA SER A 224 7.66 -72.39 13.48
C SER A 224 7.38 -72.65 14.96
N ALA A 225 7.87 -71.81 15.86
CA ALA A 225 7.64 -71.94 17.29
C ALA A 225 7.63 -70.56 17.98
N TRP A 226 6.88 -70.47 19.08
CA TRP A 226 6.92 -69.35 20.01
C TRP A 226 8.09 -69.52 20.97
N VAL A 227 8.98 -68.53 21.01
CA VAL A 227 10.12 -68.45 21.94
C VAL A 227 9.99 -67.21 22.82
N ALA A 228 10.69 -67.14 23.95
CA ALA A 228 10.71 -65.90 24.74
C ALA A 228 11.42 -64.79 23.96
N ALA A 229 10.81 -63.61 23.86
CA ALA A 229 11.47 -62.44 23.30
C ALA A 229 12.48 -61.94 24.33
N TYR A 230 13.78 -62.11 24.04
CA TYR A 230 14.85 -61.70 24.95
C TYR A 230 15.35 -60.30 24.56
N VAL A 231 15.58 -59.45 25.56
CA VAL A 231 16.44 -58.28 25.42
C VAL A 231 17.83 -58.72 25.84
N SER A 232 18.86 -58.47 25.03
CA SER A 232 20.21 -58.85 25.44
C SER A 232 20.60 -58.07 26.69
N ALA A 233 20.98 -58.80 27.75
CA ALA A 233 21.54 -58.20 28.96
C ALA A 233 23.01 -57.79 28.77
N GLU A 234 23.56 -57.89 27.55
CA GLU A 234 24.90 -57.40 27.25
C GLU A 234 24.98 -55.90 27.54
N GLY A 235 25.66 -55.55 28.64
CA GLY A 235 25.89 -54.16 29.05
C GLY A 235 24.84 -53.56 30.00
N VAL A 236 23.81 -54.31 30.44
CA VAL A 236 22.83 -53.83 31.43
C VAL A 236 23.12 -54.48 32.79
N PRO A 237 23.62 -53.73 33.80
CA PRO A 237 23.74 -54.23 35.15
C PRO A 237 22.34 -54.48 35.73
N LEU A 238 21.91 -55.74 35.80
CA LEU A 238 20.79 -56.13 36.64
C LEU A 238 21.21 -55.86 38.09
N LEU A 239 20.33 -55.27 38.90
CA LEU A 239 20.59 -54.71 40.24
C LEU A 239 21.00 -55.75 41.31
N ALA A 240 22.00 -56.59 41.07
CA ALA A 240 22.78 -57.19 42.12
C ALA A 240 23.91 -56.20 42.49
N ASN A 241 23.66 -55.34 43.49
CA ASN A 241 24.61 -54.33 44.00
C ASN A 241 25.90 -54.93 44.64
N ASN A 242 26.16 -56.22 44.39
CA ASN A 242 27.26 -57.02 44.93
C ASN A 242 28.12 -57.65 43.82
N GLY A 243 27.80 -57.45 42.53
CA GLY A 243 28.55 -58.00 41.41
C GLY A 243 28.56 -59.53 41.32
N SER A 244 27.63 -60.23 41.99
CA SER A 244 27.54 -61.71 41.98
C SER A 244 27.34 -62.31 40.60
N ASP A 245 26.76 -61.51 39.70
CA ASP A 245 26.33 -61.94 38.38
C ASP A 245 27.45 -61.80 37.34
N TYR A 246 28.58 -61.18 37.72
CA TYR A 246 29.76 -61.07 36.88
C TYR A 246 30.77 -62.18 37.19
N ASN A 247 31.54 -62.57 36.16
CA ASN A 247 32.76 -63.31 36.41
C ASN A 247 33.67 -62.49 37.34
N THR A 248 33.92 -63.00 38.54
CA THR A 248 34.64 -62.27 39.59
C THR A 248 36.04 -61.82 39.17
N ALA A 249 36.73 -62.55 38.29
CA ALA A 249 38.04 -62.17 37.79
C ALA A 249 37.96 -60.96 36.84
N VAL A 250 36.97 -60.96 35.93
CA VAL A 250 36.74 -59.85 34.99
C VAL A 250 36.20 -58.63 35.75
N PHE A 251 35.30 -58.84 36.71
CA PHE A 251 34.76 -57.77 37.54
C PHE A 251 35.86 -57.07 38.33
N ARG A 252 36.72 -57.82 39.04
CA ARG A 252 37.89 -57.25 39.74
C ARG A 252 38.81 -56.49 38.81
N ALA A 253 38.93 -56.92 37.54
CA ALA A 253 39.74 -56.21 36.57
C ALA A 253 39.18 -54.86 36.16
N ASN A 254 37.89 -54.83 35.88
CA ASN A 254 37.23 -53.61 35.42
C ASN A 254 37.19 -52.52 36.50
N ILE A 255 37.17 -52.90 37.79
CA ILE A 255 37.19 -51.95 38.92
C ILE A 255 38.60 -51.73 39.51
N GLY A 256 39.65 -52.20 38.84
CA GLY A 256 41.05 -51.96 39.25
C GLY A 256 41.51 -52.73 40.49
N LEU A 257 40.77 -53.75 40.94
CA LEU A 257 41.09 -54.58 42.11
C LEU A 257 41.87 -55.87 41.77
N ASN A 258 42.45 -55.97 40.57
CA ASN A 258 43.23 -57.14 40.14
C ASN A 258 44.41 -57.48 41.05
N ASN A 259 45.00 -56.45 41.66
CA ASN A 259 46.19 -56.58 42.50
C ASN A 259 45.85 -56.68 43.99
N VAL A 260 44.56 -56.59 44.36
CA VAL A 260 44.10 -56.66 45.74
C VAL A 260 43.78 -58.12 46.07
N ASN A 261 44.72 -58.80 46.74
CA ASN A 261 44.51 -60.12 47.30
C ASN A 261 43.97 -60.00 48.73
N ASN A 262 42.91 -60.75 49.08
CA ASN A 262 42.43 -60.87 50.46
C ASN A 262 43.28 -61.90 51.25
N THR A 263 44.60 -61.77 51.14
CA THR A 263 45.54 -62.54 51.95
C THR A 263 45.40 -62.07 53.39
N SER A 264 45.15 -63.01 54.31
CA SER A 264 45.06 -62.69 55.74
C SER A 264 46.32 -61.94 56.18
N ASP A 265 46.21 -61.02 57.15
CA ASP A 265 47.37 -60.26 57.62
C ASP A 265 48.54 -61.15 58.08
N ALA A 266 48.25 -62.38 58.52
CA ALA A 266 49.26 -63.37 58.91
C ALA A 266 50.04 -63.97 57.74
N ASP A 267 49.46 -63.98 56.53
CA ASP A 267 50.05 -64.58 55.32
C ASP A 267 50.63 -63.53 54.36
N LYS A 268 50.57 -62.23 54.73
CA LYS A 268 51.19 -61.16 53.95
C LYS A 268 52.71 -61.34 53.99
N PRO A 269 53.40 -61.43 52.82
CA PRO A 269 54.84 -61.59 52.81
C PRO A 269 55.51 -60.37 53.44
N VAL A 270 56.27 -60.57 54.52
CA VAL A 270 57.22 -59.58 55.02
C VAL A 270 58.32 -59.46 53.96
N SER A 271 58.66 -58.24 53.52
CA SER A 271 59.65 -58.06 52.47
C SER A 271 60.99 -58.69 52.87
N THR A 272 61.72 -59.25 51.91
CA THR A 272 63.04 -59.85 52.15
C THR A 272 64.00 -58.88 52.83
N ALA A 273 63.87 -57.57 52.54
CA ALA A 273 64.62 -56.51 53.19
C ALA A 273 64.26 -56.32 54.67
N GLN A 274 62.97 -56.39 55.03
CA GLN A 274 62.53 -56.32 56.43
C GLN A 274 62.94 -57.56 57.23
N ALA A 275 62.87 -58.75 56.63
CA ALA A 275 63.34 -59.98 57.25
C ALA A 275 64.86 -59.96 57.50
N ALA A 276 65.65 -59.46 56.53
CA ALA A 276 67.09 -59.29 56.67
C ALA A 276 67.46 -58.23 57.74
N ALA A 277 66.73 -57.11 57.80
CA ALA A 277 66.94 -56.07 58.79
C ALA A 277 66.61 -56.55 60.23
N LEU A 278 65.58 -57.39 60.38
CA LEU A 278 65.21 -57.97 61.67
C LEU A 278 66.22 -59.03 62.13
N ALA A 279 66.73 -59.86 61.22
CA ALA A 279 67.80 -60.82 61.52
C ALA A 279 69.10 -60.15 61.99
N GLY A 280 69.36 -58.89 61.58
CA GLY A 280 70.53 -58.11 62.01
C GLY A 280 70.39 -57.36 63.34
N LYS A 281 69.19 -57.32 63.94
CA LYS A 281 68.88 -56.47 65.12
C LYS A 281 68.96 -57.18 66.48
N ALA A 282 69.50 -58.40 66.56
CA ALA A 282 69.73 -59.07 67.85
C ALA A 282 70.99 -59.97 67.85
N SER A 283 72.16 -59.42 68.20
CA SER A 283 73.24 -60.24 68.74
C SER A 283 72.88 -60.61 70.19
N SER A 284 72.63 -61.89 70.44
CA SER A 284 72.29 -62.46 71.77
C SER A 284 73.45 -62.41 72.80
N GLY A 285 74.34 -61.42 72.70
CA GLY A 285 75.39 -61.12 73.66
C GLY A 285 76.47 -60.22 73.05
N HIS A 286 76.64 -59.01 73.59
CA HIS A 286 77.92 -58.30 73.54
C HIS A 286 78.18 -57.64 74.89
N SER A 287 79.43 -57.65 75.32
CA SER A 287 79.89 -57.11 76.60
C SER A 287 80.82 -55.91 76.37
N HIS A 288 80.71 -54.89 77.23
CA HIS A 288 81.64 -53.77 77.27
C HIS A 288 82.59 -53.93 78.47
N SER A 289 83.87 -54.13 78.21
CA SER A 289 84.91 -54.00 79.23
C SER A 289 85.35 -52.54 79.37
N ALA A 290 85.60 -52.12 80.61
CA ALA A 290 85.74 -50.74 81.08
C ALA A 290 86.63 -49.81 80.24
N ALA A 291 86.19 -48.55 80.17
CA ALA A 291 86.87 -47.43 79.55
C ALA A 291 88.18 -47.08 80.28
N THR A 292 89.31 -47.29 79.61
CA THR A 292 90.56 -46.56 79.89
C THR A 292 91.11 -45.99 78.59
N SER A 293 91.86 -44.90 78.74
CA SER A 293 92.17 -43.80 77.81
C SER A 293 92.95 -44.17 76.53
N ALA A 294 92.50 -45.17 75.79
CA ALA A 294 93.09 -45.61 74.54
C ALA A 294 92.02 -46.08 73.54
N ALA A 295 90.96 -45.27 73.34
CA ALA A 295 90.03 -45.43 72.23
C ALA A 295 90.33 -44.37 71.15
N PRO A 296 91.07 -44.70 70.08
CA PRO A 296 91.17 -43.91 68.86
C PRO A 296 89.80 -43.81 68.20
N GLY A 297 89.40 -42.62 67.73
CA GLY A 297 88.22 -42.50 66.85
C GLY A 297 87.24 -41.37 67.14
N PHE A 298 87.50 -40.50 68.13
CA PHE A 298 86.70 -39.27 68.30
C PHE A 298 87.54 -37.98 68.13
N MET A 299 88.56 -38.06 67.27
CA MET A 299 89.34 -36.96 66.64
C MET A 299 90.72 -36.65 67.26
N ALA A 300 91.73 -36.53 66.38
CA ALA A 300 93.09 -36.10 66.72
C ALA A 300 93.12 -34.57 66.97
N ALA A 301 94.04 -34.09 67.80
CA ALA A 301 94.10 -32.69 68.24
C ALA A 301 94.17 -31.67 67.09
N GLU A 302 94.74 -32.07 65.95
CA GLU A 302 94.84 -31.27 64.73
C GLU A 302 93.49 -31.09 64.01
N ASP A 303 92.59 -32.06 64.11
CA ASP A 303 91.27 -32.00 63.45
C ASP A 303 90.27 -31.19 64.27
N LYS A 304 90.45 -31.09 65.59
CA LYS A 304 89.74 -30.11 66.40
C LYS A 304 90.12 -28.67 66.00
N ALA A 305 91.40 -28.41 65.72
CA ALA A 305 91.88 -27.09 65.31
C ALA A 305 91.36 -26.65 63.92
N LYS A 306 91.05 -27.60 63.02
CA LYS A 306 90.40 -27.31 61.72
C LYS A 306 88.91 -27.04 61.85
N LEU A 307 88.26 -27.64 62.86
CA LEU A 307 86.83 -27.45 63.13
C LEU A 307 86.54 -26.12 63.81
N ASP A 308 87.45 -25.65 64.67
CA ASP A 308 87.35 -24.33 65.33
C ASP A 308 87.68 -23.14 64.39
N ALA A 309 88.05 -23.40 63.12
CA ALA A 309 88.54 -22.40 62.16
C ALA A 309 87.60 -22.09 60.97
N ILE A 310 86.33 -22.50 61.04
CA ILE A 310 85.32 -22.23 60.00
C ILE A 310 84.25 -21.28 60.59
N GLU A 311 84.59 -19.99 60.64
CA GLU A 311 83.61 -18.90 60.60
C GLU A 311 83.39 -18.50 59.14
N ASP A 312 82.19 -18.01 58.85
CA ASP A 312 81.79 -17.27 57.65
C ASP A 312 81.46 -18.10 56.39
N TYR A 313 80.18 -18.40 56.20
CA TYR A 313 79.39 -17.97 55.04
C TYR A 313 77.92 -18.35 55.26
N GLY A 314 77.10 -17.35 55.59
CA GLY A 314 75.65 -17.44 55.59
C GLY A 314 75.05 -17.20 54.22
N ALA A 315 74.04 -18.00 53.87
CA ALA A 315 72.87 -17.71 53.02
C ALA A 315 72.08 -19.04 52.95
N ALA A 316 71.00 -19.22 53.74
CA ALA A 316 69.63 -18.81 53.41
C ALA A 316 69.20 -19.34 52.02
N ASP A 317 68.45 -20.45 51.90
CA ASP A 317 67.05 -20.67 52.33
C ASP A 317 66.04 -20.28 51.23
N VAL A 318 65.03 -21.16 51.05
CA VAL A 318 63.77 -21.12 50.27
C VAL A 318 63.84 -20.81 48.76
N GLY A 319 63.08 -21.43 47.84
CA GLY A 319 61.77 -22.11 47.86
C GLY A 319 61.02 -21.63 46.60
N ASP A 320 60.73 -22.52 45.64
CA ASP A 320 59.38 -22.90 45.15
C ASP A 320 58.51 -21.80 44.50
N GLY A 321 57.88 -22.13 43.36
CA GLY A 321 56.72 -21.42 42.82
C GLY A 321 56.77 -21.08 41.33
N ASP A 322 56.45 -22.05 40.47
CA ASP A 322 55.99 -21.80 39.10
C ASP A 322 54.53 -21.32 39.12
N ASP A 323 54.25 -20.11 38.64
CA ASP A 323 52.93 -19.71 38.14
C ASP A 323 53.01 -18.57 37.12
N ASP A 324 52.70 -18.98 35.88
CA ASP A 324 52.58 -18.26 34.63
C ASP A 324 51.41 -17.25 34.68
N GLU A 325 51.73 -15.97 34.90
CA GLU A 325 50.77 -14.86 34.85
C GLU A 325 50.45 -14.46 33.38
N THR A 326 49.32 -14.96 32.88
CA THR A 326 48.66 -14.43 31.68
C THR A 326 47.76 -13.23 32.05
N PRO A 327 47.92 -12.05 31.45
CA PRO A 327 47.13 -10.88 31.82
C PRO A 327 45.70 -10.92 31.21
N LEU A 328 44.71 -10.67 32.06
CA LEU A 328 43.28 -10.60 31.76
C LEU A 328 42.95 -9.57 30.65
N ALA A 329 42.34 -10.03 29.57
CA ALA A 329 41.70 -9.17 28.56
C ALA A 329 40.44 -8.48 29.16
N PRO A 330 40.14 -7.22 28.79
CA PRO A 330 38.97 -6.51 29.29
C PRO A 330 37.66 -7.18 28.85
N THR A 331 36.66 -7.16 29.72
CA THR A 331 35.33 -7.75 29.49
C THR A 331 34.53 -6.97 28.44
N GLU A 332 33.66 -7.65 27.67
CA GLU A 332 32.79 -7.04 26.64
C GLU A 332 31.98 -5.84 27.15
N ALA A 333 31.68 -5.80 28.46
CA ALA A 333 30.97 -4.70 29.11
C ALA A 333 31.74 -3.37 29.08
N ALA A 334 33.08 -3.40 29.17
CA ALA A 334 33.91 -2.20 29.13
C ALA A 334 34.07 -1.65 27.70
N LEU A 335 34.09 -2.53 26.70
CA LEU A 335 34.09 -2.16 25.28
C LEU A 335 32.75 -1.51 24.87
N MET A 336 31.61 -2.00 25.39
CA MET A 336 30.27 -1.43 25.14
C MET A 336 30.05 -0.06 25.79
N ALA A 337 30.74 0.25 26.89
CA ALA A 337 30.62 1.55 27.56
C ALA A 337 31.39 2.69 26.85
N ALA A 338 32.46 2.37 26.12
CA ALA A 338 33.28 3.36 25.41
C ALA A 338 32.64 3.85 24.08
N ALA A 339 31.75 3.09 23.47
CA ALA A 339 31.07 3.45 22.22
C ALA A 339 29.99 4.56 22.38
N LYS A 340 29.55 4.86 23.62
CA LYS A 340 28.45 5.80 23.89
C LYS A 340 28.86 7.28 23.97
N LYS A 341 30.15 7.61 23.81
CA LYS A 341 30.69 8.95 24.16
C LYS A 341 30.89 9.92 22.98
N TRP A 342 30.57 9.53 21.74
CA TRP A 342 30.67 10.43 20.59
C TRP A 342 29.34 10.48 19.86
N GLY A 343 28.68 11.64 19.92
CA GLY A 343 27.36 11.91 19.35
C GLY A 343 27.32 11.79 17.84
N ALA A 344 27.29 10.56 17.34
CA ALA A 344 26.83 10.26 15.99
C ALA A 344 25.29 10.34 15.98
N PRO A 345 24.67 10.85 14.90
CA PRO A 345 23.22 10.78 14.74
C PRO A 345 22.80 9.32 14.84
N SER A 346 22.01 9.00 15.88
CA SER A 346 21.45 7.68 16.04
C SER A 346 20.19 7.62 15.21
N TYR A 347 20.15 6.68 14.25
CA TYR A 347 18.99 6.49 13.40
C TYR A 347 18.37 5.11 13.62
N ALA A 348 17.04 5.04 13.49
CA ALA A 348 16.31 3.79 13.45
C ALA A 348 15.41 3.71 12.22
N LEU A 349 15.28 2.51 11.67
CA LEU A 349 14.40 2.19 10.55
C LEU A 349 13.46 1.05 10.93
N ILE A 350 12.18 1.35 11.05
CA ILE A 350 11.12 0.40 11.35
C ILE A 350 10.26 0.20 10.10
N LEU A 351 9.94 -1.06 9.80
CA LEU A 351 9.22 -1.47 8.62
C LEU A 351 7.98 -2.31 8.97
N ASP A 352 6.94 -2.16 8.15
CA ASP A 352 5.93 -3.19 7.92
C ASP A 352 6.46 -4.11 6.82
N ARG A 353 6.88 -5.32 7.21
CA ARG A 353 7.37 -6.36 6.31
C ARG A 353 6.36 -7.49 6.18
N LYS A 354 6.11 -7.92 4.95
CA LYS A 354 5.32 -9.12 4.65
C LYS A 354 6.10 -10.01 3.68
N ALA A 355 5.82 -11.30 3.67
CA ALA A 355 6.45 -12.25 2.75
C ALA A 355 6.25 -11.82 1.28
N SER A 356 7.12 -12.25 0.37
CA SER A 356 7.00 -11.95 -1.06
C SER A 356 5.60 -12.28 -1.58
N GLY A 357 4.97 -11.35 -2.30
CA GLY A 357 3.62 -11.52 -2.85
C GLY A 357 2.48 -11.35 -1.82
N ALA A 358 2.78 -11.13 -0.55
CA ALA A 358 1.76 -10.84 0.46
C ALA A 358 1.38 -9.36 0.42
N SER A 359 0.13 -9.08 0.06
CA SER A 359 -0.41 -7.71 0.00
C SER A 359 -0.45 -7.02 1.36
N GLY A 360 -0.50 -5.68 1.35
CA GLY A 360 -0.48 -4.84 2.54
C GLY A 360 -1.66 -5.08 3.48
N GLY A 361 -2.74 -5.70 3.00
CA GLY A 361 -3.86 -6.14 3.81
C GLY A 361 -5.09 -5.24 3.70
N THR A 362 -6.08 -5.53 4.55
CA THR A 362 -7.36 -4.80 4.60
C THR A 362 -7.15 -3.39 5.11
N PHE A 363 -7.70 -2.41 4.40
CA PHE A 363 -7.81 -1.03 4.85
C PHE A 363 -9.29 -0.64 4.89
N THR A 364 -9.83 -0.42 6.08
CA THR A 364 -11.25 -0.11 6.30
C THR A 364 -11.45 1.40 6.47
N ALA A 365 -12.39 1.98 5.73
CA ALA A 365 -12.76 3.39 5.83
C ALA A 365 -13.57 3.70 7.10
N GLY A 366 -13.65 4.98 7.46
CA GLY A 366 -14.48 5.48 8.56
C GLY A 366 -13.73 5.78 9.86
N ALA A 367 -12.57 5.17 10.10
CA ALA A 367 -11.73 5.46 11.26
C ALA A 367 -10.24 5.53 10.88
N TRP A 368 -9.42 6.12 11.76
CA TRP A 368 -7.98 5.99 11.69
C TRP A 368 -7.59 4.55 12.03
N GLN A 369 -6.93 3.86 11.10
CA GLN A 369 -6.52 2.47 11.25
C GLN A 369 -5.03 2.40 11.57
N LYS A 370 -4.64 1.51 12.48
CA LYS A 370 -3.23 1.26 12.82
C LYS A 370 -2.52 0.52 11.67
N ARG A 371 -1.24 0.85 11.43
CA ARG A 371 -0.35 0.14 10.49
C ARG A 371 0.47 -0.96 11.19
N ASP A 372 0.79 -2.02 10.46
CA ASP A 372 1.45 -3.23 10.97
C ASP A 372 2.98 -3.11 11.02
N LEU A 373 3.53 -2.22 11.85
CA LEU A 373 4.98 -2.19 12.07
C LEU A 373 5.45 -3.45 12.81
N ASN A 374 6.36 -4.22 12.20
CA ASN A 374 6.72 -5.55 12.70
C ASN A 374 8.22 -5.88 12.62
N HIS A 375 9.04 -5.01 12.02
CA HIS A 375 10.46 -5.28 11.87
C HIS A 375 11.33 -4.04 12.06
N ILE A 376 12.26 -4.08 13.02
CA ILE A 376 13.34 -3.10 13.14
C ILE A 376 14.47 -3.54 12.22
N ARG A 377 14.68 -2.83 11.11
CA ARG A 377 15.76 -3.14 10.17
C ARG A 377 17.12 -2.66 10.69
N HIS A 378 17.11 -1.52 11.39
CA HIS A 378 18.31 -0.87 11.87
C HIS A 378 17.99 -0.05 13.12
N ASP A 379 18.76 -0.23 14.20
CA ASP A 379 18.75 0.60 15.42
C ASP A 379 20.04 0.39 16.24
N PRO A 380 21.21 0.81 15.73
CA PRO A 380 22.50 0.60 16.38
C PRO A 380 22.64 1.42 17.66
N GLY A 381 21.86 2.50 17.83
CA GLY A 381 21.89 3.34 19.02
C GLY A 381 20.87 2.95 20.08
N GLY A 382 20.03 1.94 19.82
CA GLY A 382 19.01 1.45 20.74
C GLY A 382 17.98 2.54 21.11
N ILE A 383 17.61 3.39 20.15
CA ILE A 383 16.63 4.46 20.40
C ILE A 383 15.19 3.94 20.43
N VAL A 384 14.94 2.76 19.84
CA VAL A 384 13.66 2.05 19.90
C VAL A 384 13.76 0.97 20.98
N SER A 385 13.17 1.25 22.15
CA SER A 385 13.18 0.35 23.31
C SER A 385 12.20 -0.83 23.19
N GLY A 386 11.25 -0.77 22.25
CA GLY A 386 10.32 -1.88 22.00
C GLY A 386 9.52 -1.69 20.72
N LEU A 387 9.17 -2.81 20.07
CA LEU A 387 8.25 -2.89 18.94
C LEU A 387 7.30 -4.06 19.18
N LEU A 388 6.02 -3.78 19.39
CA LEU A 388 5.02 -4.81 19.63
C LEU A 388 3.68 -4.40 19.03
N SER A 389 3.03 -5.31 18.31
CA SER A 389 1.66 -5.13 17.81
C SER A 389 1.46 -3.84 16.99
N GLY A 390 2.44 -3.42 16.18
CA GLY A 390 2.36 -2.22 15.35
C GLY A 390 2.66 -0.90 16.06
N GLU A 391 3.09 -0.95 17.32
CA GLU A 391 3.45 0.22 18.14
C GLU A 391 4.92 0.14 18.53
N PHE A 392 5.62 1.28 18.47
CA PHE A 392 7.05 1.38 18.81
C PHE A 392 7.27 2.37 19.94
N THR A 393 8.21 2.06 20.84
CA THR A 393 8.49 2.90 22.02
C THR A 393 9.87 3.53 21.92
N LEU A 394 9.90 4.86 21.93
CA LEU A 394 11.14 5.63 21.91
C LEU A 394 11.60 5.95 23.33
N ILE A 395 12.91 5.85 23.56
CA ILE A 395 13.54 6.35 24.80
C ILE A 395 13.54 7.89 24.84
N PRO A 396 13.73 8.54 26.00
CA PRO A 396 13.82 10.00 26.08
C PRO A 396 14.84 10.64 25.12
N GLY A 397 14.47 11.76 24.52
CA GLY A 397 15.27 12.48 23.53
C GLY A 397 14.45 13.36 22.58
N LYS A 398 15.16 14.06 21.71
CA LYS A 398 14.57 14.84 20.62
C LYS A 398 14.69 14.05 19.32
N TYR A 399 13.63 13.97 18.54
CA TYR A 399 13.59 13.16 17.33
C TYR A 399 12.97 13.89 16.17
N GLU A 400 13.51 13.64 14.98
CA GLU A 400 12.83 13.86 13.71
C GLU A 400 12.34 12.50 13.20
N ILE A 401 11.05 12.41 12.89
CA ILE A 401 10.40 11.18 12.47
C ILE A 401 9.76 11.41 11.10
N ALA A 402 10.21 10.65 10.11
CA ALA A 402 9.59 10.61 8.79
C ALA A 402 8.80 9.31 8.61
N LEU A 403 7.52 9.46 8.32
CA LEU A 403 6.57 8.37 8.11
C LEU A 403 6.23 8.24 6.63
N PHE A 404 6.13 7.00 6.16
CA PHE A 404 5.71 6.70 4.81
C PHE A 404 4.76 5.52 4.81
N ALA A 405 3.58 5.62 4.20
CA ALA A 405 2.72 4.47 3.99
C ALA A 405 2.05 4.49 2.61
N PRO A 406 2.16 3.39 1.85
CA PRO A 406 1.43 3.24 0.60
C PRO A 406 -0.05 2.93 0.86
N ALA A 407 -0.89 3.29 -0.11
CA ALA A 407 -2.25 2.79 -0.22
C ALA A 407 -2.57 2.38 -1.66
N TYR A 408 -3.61 1.57 -1.82
CA TYR A 408 -4.06 1.13 -3.13
C TYR A 408 -5.57 0.94 -3.18
N ARG A 409 -6.24 1.58 -4.15
CA ARG A 409 -7.69 1.50 -4.38
C ARG A 409 -8.54 1.88 -3.17
N VAL A 410 -8.26 3.05 -2.60
CA VAL A 410 -8.96 3.57 -1.42
C VAL A 410 -9.44 5.03 -1.55
N ASN A 411 -9.34 5.62 -2.75
CA ASN A 411 -9.56 7.05 -3.02
C ASN A 411 -8.65 7.92 -2.14
N ASN A 412 -9.21 8.91 -1.44
CA ASN A 412 -8.44 9.80 -0.59
C ASN A 412 -7.85 9.04 0.61
N HIS A 413 -6.59 9.29 0.92
CA HIS A 413 -5.95 8.75 2.12
C HIS A 413 -4.86 9.64 2.69
N GLN A 414 -4.61 9.49 4.00
CA GLN A 414 -3.62 10.28 4.73
C GLN A 414 -3.10 9.50 5.94
N ILE A 415 -1.82 9.68 6.29
CA ILE A 415 -1.24 9.13 7.53
C ILE A 415 -1.09 10.18 8.63
N ARG A 416 -0.89 9.73 9.87
CA ARG A 416 -0.45 10.55 11.00
C ARG A 416 0.35 9.72 12.00
N LEU A 417 1.12 10.39 12.85
CA LEU A 417 1.69 9.80 14.07
C LEU A 417 0.71 9.97 15.23
N TYR A 418 0.43 8.90 15.96
CA TYR A 418 -0.39 8.92 17.15
C TYR A 418 0.45 8.55 18.37
N ASP A 419 0.42 9.40 19.39
CA ASP A 419 1.02 9.16 20.70
C ASP A 419 0.05 8.31 21.53
N VAL A 420 0.42 7.05 21.71
CA VAL A 420 -0.40 6.05 22.43
C VAL A 420 -0.31 6.29 23.94
N THR A 421 0.85 6.72 24.43
CA THR A 421 1.09 6.96 25.86
C THR A 421 0.24 8.12 26.36
N ASN A 422 0.21 9.23 25.61
CA ASN A 422 -0.51 10.45 26.00
C ASN A 422 -1.91 10.54 25.39
N GLY A 423 -2.28 9.63 24.47
CA GLY A 423 -3.61 9.57 23.87
C GLY A 423 -3.92 10.76 22.95
N VAL A 424 -2.89 11.34 22.33
CA VAL A 424 -3.01 12.53 21.48
C VAL A 424 -2.42 12.26 20.10
N MET A 425 -2.93 12.97 19.08
CA MET A 425 -2.25 13.01 17.79
C MET A 425 -1.04 13.94 17.89
N VAL A 426 0.10 13.54 17.32
CA VAL A 426 1.26 14.41 17.18
C VAL A 426 0.97 15.40 16.05
N GLU A 427 1.31 16.67 16.25
CA GLU A 427 1.11 17.72 15.26
C GLU A 427 2.00 17.46 14.01
N GLY A 428 1.39 17.43 12.82
CA GLY A 428 2.05 17.10 11.55
C GLY A 428 1.39 15.94 10.81
N GLU A 429 0.24 16.23 10.19
CA GLU A 429 -0.47 15.27 9.37
C GLU A 429 0.30 14.97 8.07
N GLY A 430 0.10 13.77 7.52
CA GLY A 430 0.72 13.37 6.28
C GLY A 430 0.18 14.11 5.06
N SER A 431 0.84 13.93 3.92
CA SER A 431 0.36 14.47 2.64
C SER A 431 -1.04 13.96 2.29
N SER A 432 -1.86 14.84 1.69
CA SER A 432 -3.17 14.49 1.14
C SER A 432 -2.97 13.75 -0.19
N GLU A 433 -3.25 12.45 -0.19
CA GLU A 433 -3.05 11.60 -1.37
C GLU A 433 -4.37 11.06 -1.90
N PHE A 434 -4.41 10.75 -3.20
CA PHE A 434 -5.54 10.12 -3.85
C PHE A 434 -5.10 8.95 -4.74
N VAL A 435 -5.70 7.78 -4.52
CA VAL A 435 -5.59 6.62 -5.42
C VAL A 435 -6.96 6.14 -5.86
N THR A 436 -7.19 6.09 -7.17
CA THR A 436 -8.46 5.60 -7.73
C THR A 436 -8.84 4.21 -7.20
N ASN A 437 -10.10 3.99 -6.82
CA ASN A 437 -10.65 2.66 -6.49
C ASN A 437 -10.77 1.67 -7.70
N GLY A 438 -10.27 2.06 -8.88
CA GLY A 438 -10.28 1.22 -10.07
C GLY A 438 -9.21 0.12 -10.06
N ALA A 439 -9.46 -0.98 -10.77
CA ALA A 439 -8.50 -2.09 -10.91
C ALA A 439 -7.19 -1.70 -11.65
N ALA A 440 -7.19 -0.58 -12.39
CA ALA A 440 -6.04 -0.04 -13.09
C ALA A 440 -5.33 1.09 -12.33
N GLY A 441 -5.63 1.29 -11.03
CA GLY A 441 -4.98 2.32 -10.22
C GLY A 441 -3.48 2.07 -10.03
N SER A 442 -2.72 3.12 -9.71
CA SER A 442 -1.33 3.05 -9.23
C SER A 442 -1.28 3.25 -7.72
N SER A 443 -0.28 2.70 -7.02
CA SER A 443 -0.13 2.98 -5.60
C SER A 443 0.41 4.40 -5.38
N THR A 444 -0.23 5.14 -4.48
CA THR A 444 0.26 6.42 -3.94
C THR A 444 0.75 6.22 -2.51
N LYS A 445 1.56 7.15 -2.02
CA LYS A 445 2.24 7.03 -0.72
C LYS A 445 2.08 8.33 0.05
N SER A 446 1.37 8.27 1.18
CA SER A 446 1.28 9.42 2.07
C SER A 446 2.53 9.50 2.93
N ASN A 447 3.05 10.70 3.12
CA ASN A 447 4.26 10.96 3.90
C ASN A 447 4.04 12.07 4.92
N ALA A 448 4.58 11.91 6.13
CA ALA A 448 4.53 12.89 7.21
C ALA A 448 5.93 13.10 7.80
N PHE A 449 6.23 14.32 8.25
CA PHE A 449 7.46 14.67 8.95
C PHE A 449 7.07 15.34 10.26
N VAL A 450 7.54 14.80 11.38
CA VAL A 450 7.19 15.31 12.71
C VAL A 450 8.44 15.43 13.58
N HIS A 451 8.45 16.43 14.45
CA HIS A 451 9.45 16.62 15.48
C HIS A 451 8.83 16.35 16.84
N VAL A 452 9.49 15.53 17.66
CA VAL A 452 9.03 15.24 19.02
C VAL A 452 10.15 15.45 20.03
N ASP A 453 9.80 15.98 21.20
CA ASP A 453 10.66 16.12 22.36
C ASP A 453 10.04 15.32 23.50
N ILE A 454 10.67 14.19 23.85
CA ILE A 454 10.13 13.25 24.82
C ILE A 454 11.01 13.18 26.06
N SER A 455 10.40 13.47 27.22
CA SER A 455 11.05 13.43 28.53
C SER A 455 11.04 12.04 29.17
N GLU A 456 10.09 11.20 28.78
CA GLU A 456 9.94 9.82 29.24
C GLU A 456 9.75 8.87 28.06
N ALA A 457 9.92 7.56 28.28
CA ALA A 457 9.73 6.58 27.22
C ALA A 457 8.28 6.65 26.70
N THR A 458 8.12 6.91 25.41
CA THR A 458 6.81 7.21 24.81
C THR A 458 6.52 6.25 23.67
N THR A 459 5.32 5.66 23.67
CA THR A 459 4.85 4.70 22.68
C THR A 459 4.06 5.41 21.59
N TYR A 460 4.44 5.17 20.34
CA TYR A 460 3.80 5.72 19.17
C TYR A 460 3.28 4.63 18.24
N ARG A 461 2.28 4.98 17.43
CA ARG A 461 1.84 4.17 16.29
C ARG A 461 1.58 5.03 15.07
N VAL A 462 1.73 4.43 13.90
CA VAL A 462 1.33 5.05 12.64
C VAL A 462 -0.13 4.72 12.38
N GLU A 463 -0.93 5.76 12.18
CA GLU A 463 -2.32 5.63 11.79
C GLU A 463 -2.52 6.11 10.35
N HIS A 464 -3.44 5.46 9.64
CA HIS A 464 -3.77 5.73 8.25
C HIS A 464 -5.29 5.77 8.11
N ARG A 465 -5.81 6.78 7.43
CA ARG A 465 -7.24 6.89 7.11
C ARG A 465 -7.46 6.89 5.61
N CYS A 466 -8.52 6.23 5.17
CA CYS A 466 -8.98 6.27 3.79
C CYS A 466 -10.48 6.58 3.66
N GLU A 467 -10.87 6.95 2.45
CA GLU A 467 -12.26 7.19 2.07
C GLU A 467 -13.00 5.90 1.72
N VAL A 468 -12.36 4.97 1.02
CA VAL A 468 -12.99 3.72 0.56
C VAL A 468 -12.29 2.50 1.14
N SER A 469 -13.08 1.56 1.69
CA SER A 469 -12.59 0.29 2.22
C SER A 469 -12.11 -0.63 1.10
N ASN A 470 -10.99 -1.32 1.33
CA ASN A 470 -10.49 -2.40 0.49
C ASN A 470 -10.04 -3.58 1.37
N SER A 471 -10.63 -4.75 1.16
CA SER A 471 -10.51 -5.91 2.06
C SER A 471 -9.30 -6.82 1.81
N SER A 472 -8.35 -6.42 0.96
CA SER A 472 -7.22 -7.31 0.61
C SER A 472 -5.91 -6.56 0.41
N ILE A 473 -5.97 -5.41 -0.28
CA ILE A 473 -4.79 -4.73 -0.80
C ILE A 473 -4.77 -3.24 -0.46
N GLY A 474 -5.68 -2.77 0.40
CA GLY A 474 -5.89 -1.36 0.70
C GLY A 474 -4.64 -0.67 1.26
N PHE A 475 -3.90 -1.37 2.10
CA PHE A 475 -2.66 -0.88 2.72
C PHE A 475 -1.41 -0.98 1.82
N GLY A 476 -1.58 -1.45 0.58
CA GLY A 476 -0.53 -1.53 -0.44
C GLY A 476 -0.64 -2.80 -1.27
N LEU A 477 -0.28 -2.68 -2.54
CA LEU A 477 -0.21 -3.80 -3.48
C LEU A 477 1.19 -4.45 -3.42
N SER A 478 1.25 -5.78 -3.37
CA SER A 478 2.51 -6.54 -3.41
C SER A 478 3.13 -6.54 -4.80
N THR A 479 4.46 -6.57 -4.87
CA THR A 479 5.23 -6.61 -6.13
C THR A 479 5.63 -8.02 -6.57
N GLY A 480 5.86 -8.94 -5.63
CA GLY A 480 6.10 -10.37 -5.88
C GLY A 480 7.50 -10.71 -6.40
N PHE A 481 8.49 -9.82 -6.27
CA PHE A 481 9.83 -10.02 -6.87
C PHE A 481 10.78 -10.97 -6.09
N GLY A 482 10.26 -11.79 -5.17
CA GLY A 482 11.04 -12.78 -4.43
C GLY A 482 11.79 -12.23 -3.21
N GLY A 483 11.57 -10.95 -2.86
CA GLY A 483 12.06 -10.32 -1.63
C GLY A 483 10.94 -10.01 -0.63
N TRP A 484 11.28 -9.36 0.48
CA TRP A 484 10.27 -8.84 1.41
C TRP A 484 9.44 -7.74 0.75
N GLU A 485 8.11 -7.82 0.89
CA GLU A 485 7.22 -6.69 0.62
C GLU A 485 7.36 -5.70 1.78
N VAL A 486 7.65 -4.44 1.47
CA VAL A 486 7.81 -3.38 2.48
C VAL A 486 6.75 -2.32 2.25
N TYR A 487 5.88 -2.12 3.22
CA TYR A 487 4.79 -1.15 3.13
C TYR A 487 5.12 0.11 3.92
N THR A 488 4.64 0.20 5.16
CA THR A 488 4.92 1.34 6.03
C THR A 488 6.39 1.36 6.41
N GLN A 489 7.00 2.54 6.33
CA GLN A 489 8.38 2.78 6.76
C GLN A 489 8.40 3.97 7.71
N VAL A 490 9.11 3.81 8.82
CA VAL A 490 9.31 4.85 9.83
C VAL A 490 10.80 5.06 9.97
N HIS A 491 11.24 6.24 9.58
CA HIS A 491 12.62 6.67 9.70
C HIS A 491 12.69 7.62 10.89
N ILE A 492 13.60 7.33 11.82
CA ILE A 492 13.73 8.08 13.07
C ILE A 492 15.17 8.51 13.17
N GLU A 493 15.40 9.80 13.32
CA GLU A 493 16.70 10.38 13.58
C GLU A 493 16.68 11.08 14.94
N LYS A 494 17.62 10.70 15.81
CA LYS A 494 17.79 11.36 17.10
C LYS A 494 18.57 12.65 16.90
N MET A 495 17.94 13.76 17.23
CA MET A 495 18.56 15.08 17.26
C MET A 495 19.34 15.20 18.57
N GLY A 496 20.61 15.63 18.47
CA GLY A 496 21.65 15.53 19.51
C GLY A 496 21.36 16.12 20.87
#